data_AF-A0A1V5VWC4-F1
#
_entry.id   AF-A0A1V5VWC4-F1
#
_cell.length_a   1.000
_cell.length_b   1.000
_cell.length_c   1.000
_cell.angle_alpha   90.00
_cell.angle_beta   90.00
_cell.angle_gamma   90.00
#
_symmetry.space_group_name_H-M   'P 1'
#
loop_
_entity.id
_entity.type
_entity.pdbx_description
1 polymer ?
#
loop_
_entity_poly.entity_id
_entity_poly.type
_entity_poly.pdbx_seq_one_letter_code
_entity_poly.pdbx_strand_id
1 'polypeptide(L)'
;MGECIRCGNCCQDVRLAESPELLEKAYFYWKKSKQIDPNFSEIYLIYPMLEFLFEEPDVDLPYHYRCKHFVFKDGLATCSIHPIRPRMCRDFPYYEGVKLEEEENVSPYEGCGYNI
;
A
#
# COMPACT_ATOMS: atom_id res chain seq x y z
N MET A 1 -5.54 12.88 14.13
CA MET A 1 -4.39 12.30 13.40
C MET A 1 -3.52 11.57 14.40
N GLY A 2 -3.92 10.37 14.79
CA GLY A 2 -3.13 9.54 15.69
C GLY A 2 -1.88 8.94 15.04
N GLU A 3 -0.96 8.48 15.88
CA GLU A 3 0.31 7.88 15.46
C GLU A 3 0.15 6.42 15.01
N CYS A 4 1.05 5.97 14.13
CA CYS A 4 1.10 4.56 13.73
C CYS A 4 1.39 3.64 14.93
N ILE A 5 0.46 2.77 15.27
CA ILE A 5 0.66 1.74 16.31
C ILE A 5 1.42 0.51 15.81
N ARG A 6 1.84 0.49 14.53
CA ARG A 6 2.63 -0.60 13.90
C ARG A 6 1.99 -1.98 14.03
N CYS A 7 0.66 -2.07 13.89
CA CYS A 7 -0.06 -3.35 13.87
C CYS A 7 0.24 -4.17 12.59
N GLY A 8 0.59 -3.52 11.49
CA GLY A 8 0.94 -4.16 10.23
C GLY A 8 -0.24 -4.54 9.34
N ASN A 9 -1.48 -4.21 9.71
CA ASN A 9 -2.68 -4.55 8.92
C ASN A 9 -2.58 -4.03 7.49
N CYS A 10 -2.16 -2.78 7.29
CA CYS A 10 -1.96 -2.18 5.98
C CYS A 10 -0.86 -2.84 5.12
N CYS A 11 -0.07 -3.78 5.67
CA CYS A 11 0.92 -4.56 4.92
C CYS A 11 0.54 -6.03 4.78
N GLN A 12 -0.24 -6.58 5.72
CA GLN A 12 -0.78 -7.94 5.65
C GLN A 12 -1.98 -8.02 4.70
N ASP A 13 -2.74 -6.93 4.66
CA ASP A 13 -3.93 -6.72 3.86
C ASP A 13 -3.77 -5.36 3.17
N VAL A 14 -3.07 -5.33 2.04
CA VAL A 14 -2.99 -4.15 1.17
C VAL A 14 -4.22 -4.22 0.28
N ARG A 15 -5.15 -3.28 0.43
CA ARG A 15 -6.36 -3.19 -0.39
C ARG A 15 -6.17 -2.18 -1.51
N LEU A 16 -6.48 -2.56 -2.74
CA LEU A 16 -6.34 -1.74 -3.94
C LEU A 16 -7.59 -1.82 -4.82
N ALA A 17 -7.79 -0.79 -5.64
CA ALA A 17 -8.81 -0.78 -6.69
C ALA A 17 -8.37 -1.55 -7.94
N GLU A 18 -7.05 -1.70 -8.13
CA GLU A 18 -6.45 -2.31 -9.31
C GLU A 18 -6.26 -3.82 -9.15
N SER A 19 -6.64 -4.58 -10.19
CA SER A 19 -6.46 -6.03 -10.24
C SER A 19 -4.98 -6.45 -10.41
N PRO A 20 -4.63 -7.71 -10.08
CA PRO A 20 -3.26 -8.21 -10.25
C PRO A 20 -2.76 -8.08 -11.69
N GLU A 21 -3.62 -8.33 -12.67
CA GLU A 21 -3.29 -8.25 -14.10
C GLU A 21 -3.05 -6.81 -14.55
N LEU A 22 -3.83 -5.86 -14.00
CA LEU A 22 -3.64 -4.44 -14.31
C LEU A 22 -2.31 -3.93 -13.73
N LEU A 23 -2.02 -4.28 -12.47
CA LEU A 23 -0.75 -3.95 -11.81
C LEU A 23 0.44 -4.57 -12.54
N GLU A 24 0.34 -5.83 -12.96
CA GLU A 24 1.38 -6.52 -13.73
C GLU A 24 1.67 -5.82 -15.06
N LYS A 25 0.63 -5.53 -15.84
CA LYS A 25 0.76 -4.83 -17.12
C LYS A 25 1.39 -3.46 -16.94
N ALA A 26 0.93 -2.70 -15.95
CA ALA A 26 1.47 -1.37 -15.65
C ALA A 26 2.94 -1.44 -15.24
N TYR A 27 3.33 -2.39 -14.39
CA TYR A 27 4.72 -2.62 -13.99
C TYR A 27 5.62 -2.97 -15.17
N PHE A 28 5.20 -3.87 -16.06
CA PHE A 28 6.02 -4.23 -17.22
C PHE A 28 6.08 -3.14 -18.27
N TYR A 29 5.02 -2.35 -18.43
CA TYR A 29 5.04 -1.14 -19.25
C TYR A 29 6.04 -0.14 -18.68
N TRP A 30 5.97 0.13 -17.38
CA TRP A 30 6.93 0.97 -16.67
C TRP A 30 8.37 0.50 -16.88
N LYS A 31 8.66 -0.78 -16.65
CA LYS A 31 10.02 -1.32 -16.82
C LYS A 31 10.61 -1.11 -18.23
N LYS A 32 9.76 -0.98 -19.26
CA LYS A 32 10.18 -0.78 -20.66
C LYS A 32 10.30 0.69 -21.06
N SER A 33 9.62 1.59 -20.37
CA SER A 33 9.56 3.01 -20.71
C SER A 33 10.82 3.73 -20.17
N LYS A 34 11.63 4.30 -21.08
CA LYS A 34 12.90 4.97 -20.75
C LYS A 34 12.76 6.42 -20.25
N GLN A 35 11.54 6.97 -20.26
CA GLN A 35 11.23 8.35 -19.89
C GLN A 35 9.99 8.34 -19.01
N ILE A 36 10.13 7.94 -17.75
CA ILE A 36 8.97 7.89 -16.86
C ILE A 36 8.97 9.10 -15.97
N ASP A 37 7.86 9.82 -16.09
CA ASP A 37 7.44 10.93 -15.27
C ASP A 37 7.62 10.59 -13.78
N PRO A 38 8.27 11.46 -12.98
CA PRO A 38 8.29 11.36 -11.52
C PRO A 38 6.90 11.20 -10.88
N ASN A 39 5.84 11.60 -11.58
CA ASN A 39 4.43 11.48 -11.15
C ASN A 39 3.76 10.16 -11.58
N PHE A 40 4.48 9.25 -12.24
CA PHE A 40 3.96 7.92 -12.52
C PHE A 40 3.66 7.23 -11.20
N SER A 41 2.36 6.95 -10.94
CA SER A 41 1.89 6.45 -9.66
C SER A 41 2.78 5.31 -9.16
N GLU A 42 3.50 5.56 -8.06
CA GLU A 42 4.44 4.60 -7.47
C GLU A 42 3.76 3.27 -7.09
N ILE A 43 2.42 3.23 -7.12
CA ILE A 43 1.61 2.04 -6.91
C ILE A 43 1.92 0.93 -7.91
N TYR A 44 2.47 1.24 -9.08
CA TYR A 44 2.89 0.20 -10.02
C TYR A 44 4.29 -0.34 -9.69
N LEU A 45 5.08 0.36 -8.87
CA LEU A 45 6.36 -0.14 -8.35
C LEU A 45 6.17 -1.19 -7.26
N ILE A 46 5.01 -1.22 -6.60
CA ILE A 46 4.76 -2.19 -5.52
C ILE A 46 4.28 -3.53 -6.05
N TYR A 47 3.83 -3.65 -7.31
CA TYR A 47 3.44 -4.93 -7.89
C TYR A 47 4.42 -6.09 -7.56
N PRO A 48 5.74 -5.98 -7.82
CA PRO A 48 6.68 -7.04 -7.45
C PRO A 48 6.74 -7.33 -5.94
N MET A 49 6.40 -6.34 -5.10
CA MET A 49 6.35 -6.42 -3.65
C MET A 49 5.04 -7.02 -3.11
N LEU A 50 4.02 -7.19 -3.95
CA LEU A 50 2.72 -7.72 -3.57
C LEU A 50 2.54 -9.18 -3.97
N GLU A 51 1.82 -9.92 -3.13
CA GLU A 51 1.30 -11.25 -3.36
C GLU A 51 -0.23 -11.14 -3.30
N PHE A 52 -0.91 -11.50 -4.39
CA PHE A 52 -2.37 -11.47 -4.42
C PHE A 52 -2.95 -12.52 -3.47
N LEU A 53 -3.99 -12.14 -2.72
CA LEU A 53 -4.69 -13.04 -1.80
C LEU A 53 -6.04 -13.45 -2.39
N PHE A 54 -6.95 -12.49 -2.58
CA PHE A 54 -8.30 -12.71 -3.10
C PHE A 54 -8.92 -11.39 -3.56
N GLU A 55 -10.07 -11.52 -4.24
CA GLU A 55 -10.92 -10.40 -4.65
C GLU A 55 -12.25 -10.47 -3.86
N GLU A 56 -12.68 -9.33 -3.33
CA GLU A 56 -13.97 -9.11 -2.69
C GLU A 56 -14.74 -8.06 -3.49
N PRO A 57 -15.58 -8.43 -4.47
CA PRO A 57 -16.12 -7.49 -5.46
C PRO A 57 -17.03 -6.39 -4.91
N ASP A 58 -17.59 -6.59 -3.71
CA ASP A 58 -18.63 -5.74 -3.14
C ASP A 58 -18.08 -4.61 -2.24
N VAL A 59 -16.77 -4.35 -2.28
CA VAL A 59 -16.11 -3.28 -1.51
C VAL A 59 -15.33 -2.32 -2.42
N ASP A 60 -15.12 -1.07 -1.96
CA ASP A 60 -14.48 -0.01 -2.76
C ASP A 60 -13.04 -0.32 -3.21
N LEU A 61 -12.31 -1.08 -2.39
CA LEU A 61 -10.95 -1.56 -2.68
C LEU A 61 -10.96 -3.10 -2.71
N PRO A 62 -11.46 -3.70 -3.82
CA PRO A 62 -11.85 -5.11 -3.86
C PRO A 62 -10.66 -6.07 -3.94
N TYR A 63 -9.46 -5.61 -4.31
CA TYR A 63 -8.32 -6.49 -4.48
C TYR A 63 -7.44 -6.48 -3.25
N HIS A 64 -7.32 -7.65 -2.61
CA HIS A 64 -6.54 -7.85 -1.40
C HIS A 64 -5.19 -8.47 -1.72
N TYR A 65 -4.14 -7.88 -1.19
CA TYR A 65 -2.77 -8.33 -1.36
C TYR A 65 -2.04 -8.42 -0.02
N ARG A 66 -0.97 -9.21 0.01
CA ARG A 66 0.01 -9.21 1.08
C ARG A 66 1.31 -8.61 0.58
N CYS A 67 1.92 -7.74 1.38
CA CYS A 67 3.28 -7.29 1.12
C CYS A 67 4.28 -8.41 1.44
N LYS A 68 5.11 -8.80 0.46
CA LYS A 68 6.19 -9.80 0.61
C LYS A 68 7.29 -9.36 1.58
N HIS A 69 7.40 -8.06 1.83
CA HIS A 69 8.38 -7.50 2.76
C HIS A 69 7.84 -7.34 4.19
N PHE A 70 6.57 -7.65 4.41
CA PHE A 70 6.00 -7.69 5.76
C PHE A 70 6.65 -8.83 6.56
N VAL A 71 7.17 -8.48 7.73
CA VAL A 71 7.73 -9.43 8.68
C VAL A 71 7.17 -9.11 10.06
N PHE A 72 6.86 -10.16 10.82
CA PHE A 72 6.53 -10.03 12.23
C PHE A 72 7.74 -10.46 13.05
N LYS A 73 8.29 -9.56 13.86
CA LYS A 73 9.48 -9.83 14.66
C LYS A 73 9.30 -9.26 16.06
N ASP A 74 9.58 -10.07 17.08
CA ASP A 74 9.52 -9.68 18.49
C ASP A 74 8.18 -9.03 18.90
N GLY A 75 7.07 -9.53 18.36
CA GLY A 75 5.73 -9.00 18.64
C GLY A 75 5.34 -7.74 17.87
N LEU A 76 6.20 -7.25 16.95
CA LEU A 76 5.98 -6.01 16.21
C LEU A 76 6.01 -6.24 14.69
N ALA A 77 5.10 -5.56 13.98
CA ALA A 77 5.19 -5.49 12.53
C ALA A 77 6.41 -4.66 12.09
N THR A 78 7.09 -5.18 11.08
CA THR A 78 8.28 -4.58 10.50
C THR A 78 8.35 -4.83 8.99
N CYS A 79 9.14 -4.02 8.29
CA CYS A 79 9.41 -4.14 6.86
C CYS A 79 10.86 -4.59 6.66
N SER A 80 11.08 -5.69 5.95
CA SER A 80 12.41 -6.22 5.68
C SER A 80 13.29 -5.30 4.82
N ILE A 81 12.66 -4.37 4.09
CA ILE A 81 13.33 -3.35 3.26
C ILE A 81 13.14 -1.93 3.81
N HIS A 82 12.85 -1.76 5.10
CA HIS A 82 12.56 -0.46 5.71
C HIS A 82 13.48 0.70 5.26
N PRO A 83 14.82 0.54 5.19
CA PRO A 83 15.73 1.62 4.79
C PRO A 83 15.57 2.07 3.33
N ILE A 84 15.09 1.19 2.44
CA ILE A 84 15.00 1.41 0.99
C ILE A 84 13.57 1.34 0.47
N ARG A 85 12.57 1.35 1.35
CA ARG A 85 11.16 1.24 0.97
C ARG A 85 10.74 2.42 0.07
N PRO A 86 9.83 2.20 -0.90
CA PRO A 86 9.32 3.25 -1.79
C PRO A 86 8.76 4.46 -1.03
N ARG A 87 8.70 5.62 -1.69
CA ARG A 87 8.21 6.85 -1.06
C ARG A 87 6.76 6.71 -0.61
N MET A 88 5.88 6.11 -1.41
CA MET A 88 4.50 5.84 -0.97
C MET A 88 4.38 5.05 0.33
N CYS A 89 5.30 4.11 0.61
CA CYS A 89 5.32 3.37 1.86
C CYS A 89 5.89 4.20 3.03
N ARG A 90 6.72 5.21 2.75
CA ARG A 90 7.24 6.17 3.73
C ARG A 90 6.22 7.22 4.09
N ASP A 91 5.49 7.69 3.09
CA ASP A 91 4.58 8.81 3.19
C ASP A 91 3.20 8.35 3.69
N PHE A 92 2.92 7.03 3.74
CA PHE A 92 1.68 6.51 4.31
C PHE A 92 1.41 7.01 5.75
N PRO A 93 0.22 7.53 6.04
CA PRO A 93 -0.95 7.66 5.15
C PRO A 93 -1.06 9.02 4.43
N TYR A 94 -0.14 9.94 4.70
CA TYR A 94 -0.12 11.31 4.20
C TYR A 94 0.57 11.39 2.83
N TYR A 95 -0.05 10.76 1.83
CA TYR A 95 0.42 10.82 0.44
C TYR A 95 0.46 12.27 -0.06
N GLU A 96 1.56 12.65 -0.71
CA GLU A 96 1.76 14.01 -1.24
C GLU A 96 0.61 14.40 -2.18
N GLY A 97 -0.05 15.52 -1.90
CA GLY A 97 -1.15 16.05 -2.72
C GLY A 97 -2.53 15.45 -2.43
N VAL A 98 -2.65 14.46 -1.55
CA VAL A 98 -3.95 13.94 -1.09
C VAL A 98 -4.36 14.70 0.17
N LYS A 99 -5.43 15.49 0.06
CA LYS A 99 -6.15 16.00 1.23
C LYS A 99 -7.19 14.95 1.62
N LEU A 100 -6.93 14.26 2.72
CA LEU A 100 -7.94 13.40 3.35
C LEU A 100 -9.07 14.29 3.85
N GLU A 101 -10.32 13.94 3.55
CA GLU A 101 -11.47 14.64 4.13
C GLU A 101 -11.47 14.48 5.65
N GLU A 102 -11.83 15.53 6.39
CA GLU A 102 -11.68 15.59 7.86
C GLU A 102 -12.47 14.50 8.61
N GLU A 103 -13.46 13.89 7.96
CA GLU A 103 -14.40 12.92 8.55
C GLU A 103 -14.17 11.46 8.11
N GLU A 104 -13.25 11.20 7.18
CA GLU A 104 -12.99 9.83 6.70
C GLU A 104 -11.90 9.13 7.51
N ASN A 105 -12.16 7.86 7.87
CA ASN A 105 -11.15 6.98 8.42
C ASN A 105 -10.04 6.77 7.39
N VAL A 106 -8.84 7.24 7.72
CA VAL A 106 -7.63 7.12 6.90
C VAL A 106 -7.27 5.68 6.57
N SER A 107 -7.69 4.74 7.42
CA SER A 107 -7.46 3.31 7.28
C SER A 107 -8.78 2.54 7.39
N PRO A 108 -9.00 1.49 6.59
CA PRO A 108 -10.20 0.66 6.71
C PRO A 108 -10.18 -0.27 7.94
N TYR A 109 -9.08 -0.30 8.72
CA TYR A 109 -8.93 -1.21 9.85
C TYR A 109 -9.43 -0.60 11.15
N GLU A 110 -10.33 -1.30 11.81
CA GLU A 110 -10.73 -0.99 13.18
C GLU A 110 -9.51 -0.95 14.11
N GLY A 111 -9.46 0.04 15.00
CA GLY A 111 -8.35 0.23 15.94
C GLY A 111 -7.05 0.72 15.29
N CYS A 112 -7.06 1.11 14.02
CA CYS A 112 -5.89 1.74 13.40
C CYS A 112 -5.60 3.08 14.07
N GLY A 113 -4.35 3.28 14.50
CA GLY A 113 -3.92 4.53 15.14
C GLY A 113 -4.13 5.78 14.28
N TYR A 114 -4.24 5.64 12.95
CA TYR A 114 -4.51 6.77 12.05
C TYR A 114 -5.97 7.22 12.00
N ASN A 115 -6.90 6.43 12.55
CA ASN A 115 -8.34 6.72 12.60
C ASN A 115 -8.79 7.43 13.90
N ILE A 116 -7.83 7.98 14.66
CA ILE A 116 -8.03 8.62 15.98
C ILE A 116 -7.81 10.13 15.88
#